data_AF-A0A7S2A591-F1
#
_entry.id   AF-A0A7S2A591-F1
#
_cell.length_a   1.000
_cell.length_b   1.000
_cell.length_c   1.000
_cell.angle_alpha   90.00
_cell.angle_beta   90.00
_cell.angle_gamma   90.00
#
_symmetry.space_group_name_H-M   'P 1'
#
loop_
_entity.id
_entity.type
_entity.pdbx_description
1 polymer ?
#
loop_
_entity_poly.entity_id
_entity_poly.type
_entity_poly.pdbx_seq_one_letter_code
_entity_poly.pdbx_strand_id
1 'polypeptide(L)'
;GRTPWGTWVSCEETRGGQCWQVDPTGQKESEMTNLLESHGAQAEAVACDYRNSSQLLCFVTEDSIDGALRRYIVDPALHNDTWDLLHGEGGRRSYLAFGPNKTFYWTDSLEEGRVSARNYYRNTEGIDFRDGRLFFVAKKTKELFILGLDKMVYTVQNTDE
;
A
#
# COMPACT_ATOMS: atom_id res chain seq x y z
N GLY A 1 9.33 3.10 -1.14
CA GLY A 1 8.51 3.62 -2.26
C GLY A 1 8.81 5.08 -2.53
N ARG A 2 8.63 5.56 -3.76
CA ARG A 2 8.74 6.99 -4.09
C ARG A 2 7.39 7.69 -3.92
N THR A 3 7.37 8.90 -3.38
CA THR A 3 6.17 9.74 -3.35
C THR A 3 6.08 10.61 -4.62
N PRO A 4 4.87 11.02 -5.04
CA PRO A 4 4.68 11.94 -6.17
C PRO A 4 5.43 13.27 -6.04
N TRP A 5 5.65 13.74 -4.82
CA TRP A 5 6.30 15.03 -4.51
C TRP A 5 7.83 14.92 -4.28
N GLY A 6 8.43 13.76 -4.58
CA GLY A 6 9.89 13.63 -4.63
C GLY A 6 10.57 13.22 -3.31
N THR A 7 9.79 12.85 -2.30
CA THR A 7 10.31 12.17 -1.10
C THR A 7 10.26 10.64 -1.28
N TRP A 8 10.80 9.92 -0.29
CA TRP A 8 10.82 8.46 -0.28
C TRP A 8 10.19 7.93 1.00
N VAL A 9 9.65 6.72 0.95
CA VAL A 9 9.15 6.01 2.12
C VAL A 9 9.95 4.72 2.29
N SER A 10 10.62 4.59 3.43
CA SER A 10 11.24 3.34 3.88
C SER A 10 10.29 2.57 4.80
N CYS A 11 10.42 1.25 4.85
CA CYS A 11 9.59 0.37 5.65
C CYS A 11 10.45 -0.50 6.56
N GLU A 12 9.93 -0.84 7.74
CA GLU A 12 10.57 -1.75 8.67
C GLU A 12 9.92 -3.15 8.60
N GLU A 13 10.68 -4.13 8.12
CA GLU A 13 10.25 -5.52 7.98
C GLU A 13 10.33 -6.28 9.31
N THR A 14 9.79 -5.70 10.38
CA THR A 14 9.76 -6.31 11.72
C THR A 14 8.35 -6.30 12.28
N ARG A 15 8.08 -7.17 13.26
CA ARG A 15 6.76 -7.18 13.89
C ARG A 15 6.53 -5.86 14.63
N GLY A 16 5.53 -5.10 14.19
CA GLY A 16 5.24 -3.77 14.72
C GLY A 16 6.09 -2.67 14.09
N GLY A 17 6.77 -2.95 12.99
CA GLY A 17 7.49 -1.97 12.20
C GLY A 17 6.58 -0.91 11.60
N GLN A 18 7.18 0.21 11.25
CA GLN A 18 6.50 1.39 10.69
C GLN A 18 7.05 1.77 9.32
N CYS A 19 6.32 2.66 8.65
CA CYS A 19 6.76 3.30 7.41
C CYS A 19 7.21 4.72 7.72
N TRP A 20 8.35 5.13 7.18
CA TRP A 20 8.99 6.42 7.45
C TRP A 20 9.19 7.20 6.16
N GLN A 21 8.71 8.44 6.12
CA GLN A 21 8.99 9.36 5.02
C GLN A 21 10.36 9.99 5.22
N VAL A 22 11.16 10.00 4.15
CA VAL A 22 12.54 10.45 4.11
C VAL A 22 12.66 11.52 3.04
N ASP A 23 13.20 12.67 3.44
CA ASP A 23 13.60 13.73 2.53
C ASP A 23 15.02 13.47 2.00
N PRO A 24 15.19 13.12 0.71
CA PRO A 24 16.51 12.83 0.16
C PRO A 24 17.41 14.08 0.06
N THR A 25 16.86 15.29 0.25
CA THR A 25 17.65 16.53 0.25
C THR A 25 18.25 16.84 1.63
N GLY A 26 17.76 16.19 2.69
CA GLY A 26 18.21 16.38 4.07
C GLY A 26 17.72 17.69 4.71
N GLN A 27 16.70 18.35 4.17
CA GLN A 27 16.12 19.56 4.76
C GLN A 27 15.14 19.23 5.90
N LYS A 28 14.49 18.06 5.83
CA LYS A 28 13.63 17.52 6.88
C LYS A 28 14.19 16.21 7.43
N GLU A 29 14.08 16.02 8.73
CA GLU A 29 14.35 14.73 9.38
C GLU A 29 13.32 13.68 8.92
N SER A 30 13.70 12.41 9.03
CA SER A 30 12.78 11.33 8.69
C SER A 30 11.62 11.28 9.69
N GLU A 31 10.39 11.10 9.19
CA GLU A 31 9.18 11.16 10.00
C GLU A 31 8.31 9.92 9.79
N MET A 32 7.73 9.41 10.88
CA MET A 32 6.85 8.25 10.84
C MET A 32 5.54 8.62 10.13
N THR A 33 5.12 7.79 9.19
CA THR A 33 3.90 7.98 8.42
C THR A 33 2.67 7.39 9.10
N ASN A 34 1.50 7.86 8.70
CA ASN A 34 0.19 7.33 9.00
C ASN A 34 -0.24 6.22 8.03
N LEU A 35 0.69 5.59 7.29
CA LEU A 35 0.32 4.50 6.37
C LEU A 35 -0.16 3.24 7.12
N LEU A 36 0.35 3.01 8.33
CA LEU A 36 -0.01 1.90 9.23
C LEU A 36 -0.68 2.45 10.49
N GLU A 37 -1.40 1.63 11.26
CA GLU A 37 -1.81 2.02 12.62
C GLU A 37 -0.64 1.94 13.60
N SER A 38 -0.87 2.42 14.83
CA SER A 38 0.14 2.47 15.89
C SER A 38 0.77 1.12 16.27
N HIS A 39 0.07 0.01 16.04
CA HIS A 39 0.59 -1.33 16.31
C HIS A 39 1.49 -1.87 15.18
N GLY A 40 1.62 -1.12 14.07
CA GLY A 40 2.53 -1.42 12.96
C GLY A 40 2.23 -2.70 12.20
N ALA A 41 3.15 -3.06 11.32
CA ALA A 41 3.13 -4.29 10.54
C ALA A 41 4.55 -4.69 10.10
N GLN A 42 4.73 -5.88 9.54
CA GLN A 42 5.94 -6.25 8.81
C GLN A 42 5.90 -5.60 7.41
N ALA A 43 5.94 -4.27 7.37
CA ALA A 43 5.77 -3.52 6.13
C ALA A 43 7.01 -3.65 5.26
N GLU A 44 6.79 -3.86 3.97
CA GLU A 44 7.85 -4.21 3.02
C GLU A 44 8.06 -3.10 2.00
N ALA A 45 7.02 -2.74 1.24
CA ALA A 45 7.13 -1.74 0.20
C ALA A 45 5.88 -0.87 0.07
N VAL A 46 6.07 0.30 -0.54
CA VAL A 46 5.03 1.34 -0.71
C VAL A 46 4.98 1.78 -2.16
N ALA A 47 3.77 1.92 -2.71
CA ALA A 47 3.50 2.61 -3.97
C ALA A 47 2.34 3.58 -3.77
N CYS A 48 2.27 4.68 -4.54
CA CYS A 48 1.17 5.63 -4.43
C CYS A 48 0.53 5.93 -5.79
N ASP A 49 -0.79 6.09 -5.80
CA ASP A 49 -1.58 6.61 -6.91
C ASP A 49 -1.98 8.05 -6.59
N TYR A 50 -1.53 8.97 -7.45
CA TYR A 50 -1.83 10.40 -7.38
C TYR A 50 -2.39 10.93 -8.71
N ARG A 51 -3.06 10.07 -9.48
CA ARG A 51 -3.74 10.50 -10.72
C ARG A 51 -4.91 11.45 -10.44
N ASN A 52 -5.51 11.35 -9.26
CA ASN A 52 -6.58 12.22 -8.80
C ASN A 52 -6.01 13.27 -7.83
N SER A 53 -6.01 14.54 -8.22
CA SER A 53 -5.52 15.63 -7.37
C SER A 53 -6.32 15.82 -6.08
N SER A 54 -7.56 15.30 -6.01
CA SER A 54 -8.42 15.33 -4.83
C SER A 54 -8.34 14.05 -4.00
N GLN A 55 -7.47 13.10 -4.36
CA GLN A 55 -7.30 11.86 -3.61
C GLN A 55 -5.92 11.25 -3.84
N LEU A 56 -5.09 11.27 -2.80
CA LEU A 56 -3.89 10.45 -2.75
C LEU A 56 -4.24 9.07 -2.21
N LEU A 57 -3.79 8.03 -2.91
CA LEU A 57 -3.79 6.66 -2.41
C LEU A 57 -2.33 6.21 -2.22
N CYS A 58 -2.02 5.62 -1.07
CA CYS A 58 -0.75 4.91 -0.89
C CYS A 58 -1.01 3.50 -0.40
N PHE A 59 -0.29 2.54 -0.97
CA PHE A 59 -0.48 1.12 -0.76
C PHE A 59 0.74 0.55 -0.05
N VAL A 60 0.53 -0.37 0.88
CA VAL A 60 1.62 -1.00 1.63
C VAL A 60 1.48 -2.52 1.56
N THR A 61 2.57 -3.19 1.20
CA THR A 61 2.71 -4.65 1.29
C THR A 61 3.23 -5.06 2.67
N GLU A 62 2.82 -6.25 3.11
CA GLU A 62 3.28 -6.85 4.36
C GLU A 62 3.93 -8.21 4.10
N ASP A 63 5.15 -8.42 4.57
CA ASP A 63 5.80 -9.73 4.55
C ASP A 63 5.32 -10.61 5.72
N SER A 64 4.02 -10.90 5.74
CA SER A 64 3.42 -11.90 6.62
C SER A 64 2.55 -12.86 5.82
N ILE A 65 2.38 -14.08 6.34
CA ILE A 65 1.49 -15.09 5.75
C ILE A 65 0.05 -14.59 5.61
N ASP A 66 -0.38 -13.70 6.49
CA ASP A 66 -1.70 -13.07 6.49
C ASP A 66 -1.58 -11.54 6.42
N GLY A 67 -0.46 -11.04 5.91
CA GLY A 67 -0.18 -9.62 5.79
C GLY A 67 -1.15 -8.96 4.82
N ALA A 68 -2.10 -8.18 5.32
CA ALA A 68 -3.12 -7.57 4.50
C ALA A 68 -2.51 -6.39 3.72
N LEU A 69 -2.63 -6.38 2.39
CA LEU A 69 -2.25 -5.20 1.60
C LEU A 69 -3.14 -4.04 2.02
N ARG A 70 -2.51 -2.96 2.47
CA ARG A 70 -3.19 -1.76 2.99
C ARG A 70 -3.29 -0.71 1.93
N ARG A 71 -4.36 0.07 2.01
CA ARG A 71 -4.54 1.31 1.26
C ARG A 71 -4.84 2.45 2.24
N TYR A 72 -3.93 3.40 2.29
CA TYR A 72 -4.10 4.70 2.92
C TYR A 72 -4.68 5.69 1.91
N ILE A 73 -5.64 6.49 2.33
CA ILE A 73 -6.40 7.45 1.52
C ILE A 73 -6.37 8.78 2.26
N VAL A 74 -6.00 9.85 1.57
CA VAL A 74 -6.07 11.22 2.11
C VAL A 74 -6.49 12.19 1.00
N ASP A 75 -7.27 13.21 1.37
CA ASP A 75 -7.59 14.33 0.49
C ASP A 75 -6.45 15.36 0.57
N PRO A 76 -5.72 15.61 -0.54
CA PRO A 76 -4.63 16.57 -0.54
C PRO A 76 -5.05 18.00 -0.17
N ALA A 77 -6.34 18.35 -0.31
CA ALA A 77 -6.84 19.67 0.08
C ALA A 77 -6.83 19.93 1.60
N LEU A 78 -6.62 18.89 2.42
CA LEU A 78 -6.52 19.01 3.88
C LEU A 78 -5.18 19.60 4.35
N HIS A 79 -4.18 19.64 3.47
CA HIS A 79 -2.80 19.99 3.83
C HIS A 79 -2.23 21.04 2.88
N ASN A 80 -1.46 21.99 3.44
CA ASN A 80 -0.77 23.02 2.65
C ASN A 80 0.63 22.58 2.18
N ASP A 81 1.23 21.61 2.85
CA ASP A 81 2.51 20.99 2.51
C ASP A 81 2.27 19.53 2.11
N THR A 82 2.85 19.11 0.99
CA THR A 82 2.81 17.71 0.54
C THR A 82 3.50 16.76 1.52
N TRP A 83 4.42 17.27 2.36
CA TRP A 83 5.01 16.51 3.46
C TRP A 83 3.92 15.93 4.37
N ASP A 84 2.95 16.75 4.76
CA ASP A 84 1.93 16.39 5.74
C ASP A 84 0.91 15.38 5.21
N LEU A 85 0.89 15.08 3.91
CA LEU A 85 -0.02 14.09 3.32
C LEU A 85 0.15 12.68 3.92
N LEU A 86 1.32 12.35 4.45
CA LEU A 86 1.55 11.07 5.12
C LEU A 86 1.61 11.18 6.64
N HIS A 87 1.43 12.35 7.25
CA HIS A 87 1.61 12.55 8.71
C HIS A 87 0.43 13.23 9.39
N GLY A 88 -0.33 14.03 8.63
CA GLY A 88 -1.45 14.79 9.13
C GLY A 88 -2.73 13.96 9.36
N GLU A 89 -3.71 14.64 9.93
CA GLU A 89 -5.03 14.07 10.19
C GLU A 89 -5.87 13.88 8.91
N GLY A 90 -6.96 13.11 8.99
CA GLY A 90 -7.89 12.91 7.89
C GLY A 90 -7.60 11.69 7.00
N GLY A 91 -6.44 11.06 7.18
CA GLY A 91 -6.10 9.80 6.54
C GLY A 91 -6.99 8.62 6.96
N ARG A 92 -7.44 7.82 6.00
CA ARG A 92 -8.20 6.58 6.22
C ARG A 92 -7.45 5.38 5.67
N ARG A 93 -7.58 4.24 6.35
CA ARG A 93 -6.96 2.97 5.95
C ARG A 93 -8.05 1.97 5.58
N SER A 94 -7.80 1.16 4.57
CA SER A 94 -8.64 0.05 4.12
C SER A 94 -7.75 -1.08 3.61
N TYR A 95 -8.31 -2.26 3.44
CA TYR A 95 -7.56 -3.49 3.19
C TYR A 95 -8.06 -4.19 1.94
N LEU A 96 -7.13 -4.78 1.18
CA LEU A 96 -7.48 -5.55 -0.01
C LEU A 96 -8.28 -6.80 0.38
N ALA A 97 -9.39 -7.03 -0.32
CA ALA A 97 -10.13 -8.29 -0.28
C ALA A 97 -10.45 -8.76 -1.71
N PHE A 98 -10.26 -10.04 -1.99
CA PHE A 98 -10.64 -10.62 -3.29
C PHE A 98 -12.06 -11.19 -3.26
N GLY A 99 -12.80 -10.84 -4.30
CA GLY A 99 -14.16 -11.28 -4.56
C GLY A 99 -14.23 -12.33 -5.67
N PRO A 100 -15.45 -12.79 -6.02
CA PRO A 100 -15.65 -13.75 -7.09
C PRO A 100 -15.25 -13.18 -8.46
N ASN A 101 -15.04 -14.06 -9.45
CA ASN A 101 -14.83 -13.67 -10.86
C ASN A 101 -13.67 -12.68 -11.08
N LYS A 102 -12.56 -12.86 -10.36
CA LYS A 102 -11.36 -11.99 -10.43
C LYS A 102 -11.66 -10.51 -10.14
N THR A 103 -12.58 -10.25 -9.22
CA THR A 103 -12.86 -8.91 -8.69
C THR A 103 -12.13 -8.70 -7.36
N PHE A 104 -11.95 -7.45 -6.97
CA PHE A 104 -11.47 -7.10 -5.64
C PHE A 104 -12.21 -5.88 -5.10
N TYR A 105 -12.12 -5.67 -3.79
CA TYR A 105 -12.67 -4.50 -3.12
C TYR A 105 -11.78 -4.12 -1.94
N TRP A 106 -12.07 -2.95 -1.37
CA TRP A 106 -11.40 -2.46 -0.19
C TRP A 106 -12.36 -2.55 0.99
N THR A 107 -11.99 -3.31 2.01
CA THR A 107 -12.75 -3.45 3.25
C THR A 107 -12.14 -2.59 4.36
N ASP A 108 -12.96 -2.08 5.27
CA ASP A 108 -12.48 -1.41 6.49
C ASP A 108 -12.13 -2.44 7.59
N SER A 109 -12.39 -3.74 7.36
CA SER A 109 -12.06 -4.83 8.28
C SER A 109 -10.66 -5.39 8.02
N LEU A 110 -9.73 -5.13 8.96
CA LEU A 110 -8.40 -5.73 8.90
C LEU A 110 -8.47 -7.26 8.87
N GLU A 111 -9.35 -7.85 9.68
CA GLU A 111 -9.49 -9.31 9.76
C GLU A 111 -9.90 -9.92 8.41
N GLU A 112 -10.84 -9.29 7.71
CA GLU A 112 -11.24 -9.75 6.37
C GLU A 112 -10.08 -9.62 5.36
N GLY A 113 -9.32 -8.52 5.44
CA GLY A 113 -8.10 -8.35 4.65
C GLY A 113 -7.04 -9.42 4.95
N ARG A 114 -6.87 -9.81 6.21
CA ARG A 114 -5.94 -10.88 6.62
C ARG A 114 -6.39 -12.25 6.11
N VAL A 115 -7.68 -12.55 6.20
CA VAL A 115 -8.27 -13.77 5.63
C VAL A 115 -8.05 -13.83 4.12
N SER A 116 -8.28 -12.71 3.42
CA SER A 116 -8.01 -12.61 1.99
C SER A 116 -6.52 -12.82 1.67
N ALA A 117 -5.62 -12.14 2.37
CA ALA A 117 -4.17 -12.31 2.19
C ALA A 117 -3.72 -13.76 2.37
N ARG A 118 -4.18 -14.40 3.45
CA ARG A 118 -3.85 -15.80 3.75
C ARG A 118 -4.28 -16.76 2.64
N ASN A 119 -5.43 -16.49 2.03
CA ASN A 119 -6.01 -17.36 1.01
C ASN A 119 -5.42 -17.11 -0.38
N TYR A 120 -5.05 -15.86 -0.70
CA TYR A 120 -4.77 -15.46 -2.08
C TYR A 120 -3.36 -14.91 -2.32
N TYR A 121 -2.80 -14.07 -1.44
CA TYR A 121 -1.54 -13.36 -1.69
C TYR A 121 -0.63 -13.34 -0.45
N ARG A 122 -0.06 -14.49 -0.11
CA ARG A 122 0.73 -14.65 1.11
C ARG A 122 2.13 -14.05 0.96
N ASN A 123 2.58 -13.31 1.97
CA ASN A 123 3.92 -12.72 2.05
C ASN A 123 4.20 -11.82 0.85
N THR A 124 3.55 -10.65 0.84
CA THR A 124 3.70 -9.70 -0.27
C THR A 124 5.00 -8.92 -0.15
N GLU A 125 5.65 -8.71 -1.29
CA GLU A 125 6.98 -8.10 -1.37
C GLU A 125 6.90 -6.76 -2.12
N GLY A 126 7.66 -6.62 -3.22
CA GLY A 126 7.65 -5.46 -4.09
C GLY A 126 6.24 -5.08 -4.58
N ILE A 127 6.01 -3.77 -4.64
CA ILE A 127 4.79 -3.13 -5.12
C ILE A 127 5.16 -1.94 -6.01
N ASP A 128 4.38 -1.73 -7.07
CA ASP A 128 4.53 -0.59 -7.96
C ASP A 128 3.16 -0.12 -8.47
N PHE A 129 3.09 1.14 -8.87
CA PHE A 129 1.89 1.72 -9.44
C PHE A 129 2.20 2.39 -10.77
N ARG A 130 1.46 2.00 -11.83
CA ARG A 130 1.61 2.59 -13.16
C ARG A 130 0.33 2.47 -13.98
N ASP A 131 -0.05 3.54 -14.67
CA ASP A 131 -1.16 3.57 -15.63
C ASP A 131 -2.48 2.98 -15.09
N GLY A 132 -2.84 3.37 -13.86
CA GLY A 132 -4.06 2.93 -13.19
C GLY A 132 -4.06 1.49 -12.70
N ARG A 133 -2.88 0.87 -12.68
CA ARG A 133 -2.69 -0.50 -12.20
C ARG A 133 -1.74 -0.52 -11.02
N LEU A 134 -2.13 -1.27 -9.99
CA LEU A 134 -1.28 -1.62 -8.87
C LEU A 134 -0.70 -3.01 -9.13
N PHE A 135 0.63 -3.10 -9.14
CA PHE A 135 1.39 -4.31 -9.33
C PHE A 135 1.96 -4.71 -7.98
N PHE A 136 1.80 -5.96 -7.55
CA PHE A 136 2.51 -6.47 -6.39
C PHE A 136 2.78 -7.96 -6.50
N VAL A 137 3.83 -8.42 -5.83
CA VAL A 137 4.22 -9.83 -5.86
C VAL A 137 3.95 -10.51 -4.52
N ALA A 138 3.55 -11.78 -4.56
CA ALA A 138 3.42 -12.64 -3.38
C ALA A 138 4.48 -13.76 -3.44
N LYS A 139 5.48 -13.75 -2.54
CA LYS A 139 6.62 -14.66 -2.65
C LYS A 139 6.28 -16.12 -2.39
N LYS A 140 5.19 -16.41 -1.65
CA LYS A 140 4.79 -17.80 -1.39
C LYS A 140 4.12 -18.45 -2.58
N THR A 141 3.33 -17.71 -3.35
CA THR A 141 2.66 -18.23 -4.54
C THR A 141 3.47 -17.99 -5.82
N LYS A 142 4.48 -17.11 -5.77
CA LYS A 142 5.32 -16.71 -6.92
C LYS A 142 4.52 -16.04 -8.03
N GLU A 143 3.54 -15.24 -7.61
CA GLU A 143 2.58 -14.61 -8.50
C GLU A 143 2.75 -13.10 -8.50
N LEU A 144 2.65 -12.50 -9.69
CA LEU A 144 2.46 -11.07 -9.89
C LEU A 144 0.96 -10.77 -10.01
N PHE A 145 0.45 -10.03 -9.05
CA PHE A 145 -0.92 -9.49 -9.07
C PHE A 145 -0.93 -8.14 -9.76
N ILE A 146 -1.92 -7.93 -10.63
CA ILE A 146 -2.14 -6.68 -11.34
C ILE A 146 -3.58 -6.25 -11.08
N LEU A 147 -3.77 -5.28 -10.21
CA LEU A 147 -5.08 -4.73 -9.86
C LEU A 147 -5.40 -3.52 -10.76
N GLY A 148 -6.48 -3.59 -11.54
CA GLY A 148 -7.02 -2.42 -12.24
C GLY A 148 -7.90 -1.60 -11.30
N LEU A 149 -7.38 -0.47 -10.80
CA LEU A 149 -8.03 0.32 -9.75
C LEU A 149 -9.33 0.99 -10.22
N ASP A 150 -9.47 1.27 -11.51
CA ASP A 150 -10.65 1.96 -12.04
C ASP A 150 -11.84 1.00 -12.26
N LYS A 151 -11.55 -0.29 -12.47
CA LYS A 151 -12.56 -1.32 -12.76
C LYS A 151 -12.76 -2.32 -11.62
N MET A 152 -11.88 -2.29 -10.61
CA MET A 152 -11.91 -3.20 -9.46
C MET A 152 -11.83 -4.69 -9.86
N VAL A 153 -11.04 -4.97 -10.90
CA VAL A 153 -10.73 -6.32 -11.40
C VAL A 153 -9.23 -6.57 -11.37
N TYR A 154 -8.82 -7.83 -11.27
CA TYR A 154 -7.41 -8.18 -11.27
C TYR A 154 -7.05 -9.30 -12.24
N THR A 155 -5.77 -9.34 -12.61
CA THR A 155 -5.15 -10.48 -13.27
C THR A 155 -3.97 -10.96 -12.44
N VAL A 156 -3.58 -12.21 -12.66
CA VAL A 156 -2.41 -12.82 -12.04
C VAL A 156 -1.52 -13.36 -13.15
N GLN A 157 -0.22 -13.16 -13.01
CA GLN A 157 0.80 -13.71 -13.90
C GLN A 157 1.79 -14.53 -13.08
N ASN A 158 2.30 -15.60 -13.66
CA ASN A 158 3.46 -16.35 -13.16
C ASN A 158 4.52 -16.37 -14.26
N THR A 159 5.76 -16.71 -13.93
CA THR A 159 6.87 -16.77 -14.90
C THR A 159 6.92 -18.07 -15.71
N ASP A 160 6.01 -19.00 -15.43
CA ASP A 160 5.98 -20.34 -16.03
C ASP A 160 4.95 -20.45 -17.18
N GLU A 161 4.24 -19.36 -17.51
CA GLU A 161 3.23 -19.26 -18.58
C GLU A 161 3.40 -18.01 -19.47
#